data_AF-A0A923Z761-F1
#
_entry.id   AF-A0A923Z761-F1
#
_cell.length_a   1.000
_cell.length_b   1.000
_cell.length_c   1.000
_cell.angle_alpha   90.00
_cell.angle_beta   90.00
_cell.angle_gamma   90.00
#
_symmetry.space_group_name_H-M   'P 1'
#
loop_
_entity.id
_entity.type
_entity.pdbx_description
1 polymer ?
#
loop_
_entity_poly.entity_id
_entity_poly.type
_entity_poly.pdbx_seq_one_letter_code
_entity_poly.pdbx_strand_id
1 'polypeptide(L)'
;MKTKMLFGFHAVTARLRHEASTVEEIYIDSTRHDGRMQDLQRAAKEAGVRVIPVDDQRLSNIVGTRRHQGVVAKAGELSLARNLDELLDAIDGPPMLLILDGITDPHNLGACLRVADGA
;
A
#
# COMPACT_ATOMS: atom_id res chain seq x y z
N MET A 1 16.65 -0.85 -9.00
CA MET A 1 15.57 -1.51 -8.23
C MET A 1 14.27 -1.33 -9.00
N LYS A 2 13.39 -2.32 -9.06
CA LYS A 2 12.14 -2.24 -9.81
C LYS A 2 11.11 -1.49 -8.97
N THR A 3 10.54 -0.41 -9.52
CA THR A 3 9.54 0.39 -8.81
C THR A 3 8.13 -0.04 -9.23
N LYS A 4 7.17 0.05 -8.31
CA LYS A 4 5.75 -0.22 -8.55
C LYS A 4 4.93 1.04 -8.26
N MET A 5 3.87 1.23 -9.04
CA MET A 5 2.88 2.27 -8.78
C MET A 5 1.73 1.67 -7.97
N LEU A 6 1.49 2.22 -6.79
CA LEU A 6 0.35 1.92 -5.93
C LEU A 6 -0.66 3.05 -6.05
N PHE A 7 -1.95 2.77 -5.98
CA PHE A 7 -2.97 3.81 -6.05
C PHE A 7 -4.15 3.54 -5.13
N GLY A 8 -4.87 4.61 -4.81
CA GLY A 8 -5.93 4.60 -3.82
C GLY A 8 -5.41 4.67 -2.39
N PHE A 9 -6.21 5.24 -1.51
CA PHE A 9 -5.80 5.53 -0.13
C PHE A 9 -5.37 4.29 0.64
N HIS A 10 -6.11 3.18 0.55
CA HIS A 10 -5.79 1.98 1.34
C HIS A 10 -4.40 1.45 1.02
N ALA A 11 -4.06 1.26 -0.27
CA ALA A 11 -2.77 0.73 -0.67
C ALA A 11 -1.62 1.67 -0.30
N VAL A 12 -1.81 2.98 -0.51
CA VAL A 12 -0.77 3.99 -0.25
C VAL A 12 -0.56 4.18 1.26
N THR A 13 -1.62 4.31 2.05
CA THR A 13 -1.53 4.45 3.50
C THR A 13 -0.98 3.18 4.14
N ALA A 14 -1.39 1.99 3.70
CA ALA A 14 -0.83 0.74 4.20
C ALA A 14 0.67 0.66 3.93
N ARG A 15 1.10 0.98 2.70
CA ARG A 15 2.54 0.98 2.38
C ARG A 15 3.31 1.97 3.24
N LEU A 16 2.78 3.17 3.41
CA LEU A 16 3.40 4.21 4.23
C LEU A 16 3.49 3.81 5.70
N ARG A 17 2.51 3.06 6.22
CA ARG A 17 2.48 2.60 7.61
C ARG A 17 3.49 1.50 7.90
N HIS A 18 3.59 0.52 7.00
CA HIS A 18 4.40 -0.67 7.24
C HIS A 18 5.83 -0.53 6.72
N GLU A 19 6.03 0.16 5.60
CA GLU A 19 7.27 0.13 4.82
C GLU A 19 7.55 1.50 4.18
N ALA A 20 7.47 2.56 5.00
CA ALA A 20 7.63 3.95 4.58
C ALA A 20 8.92 4.22 3.78
N SER A 21 10.02 3.57 4.18
CA SER A 21 11.34 3.68 3.55
C SER A 21 11.34 3.25 2.08
N THR A 22 10.37 2.45 1.67
CA THR A 22 10.23 2.01 0.27
C THR A 22 9.45 3.00 -0.59
N VAL A 23 8.78 4.01 -0.01
CA VAL A 23 8.00 5.00 -0.74
C VAL A 23 8.92 6.13 -1.19
N GLU A 24 9.11 6.26 -2.51
CA GLU A 24 9.96 7.32 -3.09
C GLU A 24 9.22 8.67 -3.08
N GLU A 25 7.97 8.68 -3.53
CA GLU A 25 7.14 9.88 -3.62
C GLU A 25 5.66 9.52 -3.74
N ILE A 26 4.80 10.44 -3.30
CA ILE A 26 3.34 10.33 -3.39
C ILE A 26 2.81 11.48 -4.24
N TYR A 27 2.06 11.15 -5.29
CA TYR A 27 1.31 12.07 -6.11
C TYR A 27 -0.12 12.19 -5.59
N ILE A 28 -0.60 13.42 -5.43
CA ILE A 28 -1.96 13.70 -4.97
C ILE A 28 -2.69 14.66 -5.90
N ASP A 29 -4.00 14.53 -5.98
CA ASP A 29 -4.86 15.48 -6.68
C ASP A 29 -4.82 16.83 -5.95
N SER A 30 -4.32 17.86 -6.64
CA SER A 30 -4.17 19.22 -6.11
C SER A 30 -5.49 19.91 -5.78
N THR A 31 -6.60 19.42 -6.32
CA THR A 31 -7.93 20.01 -6.10
C THR A 31 -8.64 19.42 -4.88
N ARG A 32 -8.15 18.29 -4.36
CA ARG A 32 -8.81 17.52 -3.30
C ARG A 32 -8.26 17.88 -1.92
N HIS A 33 -9.12 18.41 -1.05
CA HIS A 33 -8.74 18.96 0.26
C HIS A 33 -9.51 18.37 1.45
N ASP A 34 -10.18 17.23 1.26
CA ASP A 34 -10.94 16.57 2.32
C ASP A 34 -10.05 16.01 3.45
N GLY A 35 -10.67 15.67 4.58
CA GLY A 35 -9.95 15.18 5.76
C GLY A 35 -9.10 13.94 5.49
N ARG A 36 -9.55 13.04 4.62
CA ARG A 36 -8.80 11.83 4.27
C ARG A 36 -7.49 12.17 3.54
N MET A 37 -7.53 13.17 2.66
CA MET A 37 -6.32 13.69 2.00
C MET A 37 -5.39 14.37 3.01
N GLN A 38 -5.93 15.18 3.91
CA GLN A 38 -5.14 15.85 4.96
C GLN A 38 -4.43 14.85 5.88
N ASP A 39 -5.11 13.77 6.26
CA ASP A 39 -4.54 12.69 7.07
C ASP A 39 -3.39 11.97 6.35
N LEU A 40 -3.55 11.69 5.06
CA LEU A 40 -2.47 11.11 4.24
C LEU A 40 -1.27 12.05 4.15
N GLN A 41 -1.49 13.34 3.89
CA GLN A 41 -0.40 14.33 3.81
C GLN A 41 0.34 14.44 5.14
N ARG A 42 -0.37 14.40 6.27
CA ARG A 42 0.23 14.39 7.61
C ARG A 42 1.10 13.14 7.82
N ALA A 43 0.56 11.95 7.53
CA ALA A 43 1.32 10.71 7.64
C ALA A 43 2.57 10.71 6.72
N ALA A 44 2.45 11.23 5.50
CA ALA A 44 3.56 11.31 4.57
C ALA A 44 4.66 12.26 5.08
N LYS A 45 4.26 13.40 5.65
CA LYS A 45 5.17 14.35 6.27
C LYS A 45 5.89 13.74 7.48
N GLU A 46 5.17 13.04 8.35
CA GLU A 46 5.75 12.33 9.50
C GLU A 46 6.76 11.27 9.07
N ALA A 47 6.48 10.57 7.97
CA ALA A 47 7.39 9.60 7.36
C ALA A 47 8.54 10.22 6.54
N GLY A 48 8.60 11.55 6.38
CA GLY A 48 9.60 12.23 5.56
C GLY A 48 9.46 11.96 4.05
N VAL A 49 8.30 11.49 3.60
CA VAL A 49 8.03 11.15 2.20
C VAL A 49 7.57 12.38 1.43
N ARG A 50 8.15 12.60 0.25
CA ARG A 50 7.80 13.72 -0.62
C ARG A 50 6.38 13.56 -1.18
N VAL A 51 5.57 14.62 -1.05
CA VAL A 51 4.23 14.72 -1.65
C VAL A 51 4.25 15.72 -2.82
N ILE A 52 3.70 15.33 -3.96
CA ILE A 52 3.68 16.11 -5.21
C ILE A 52 2.23 16.31 -5.66
N PRO A 53 1.69 17.53 -5.56
CA PRO A 53 0.38 17.85 -6.11
C PRO A 53 0.40 17.84 -7.64
N VAL A 54 -0.58 17.18 -8.27
CA VAL A 54 -0.78 17.10 -9.72
C VAL A 54 -2.27 17.16 -10.05
N ASP A 55 -2.60 17.35 -11.33
CA ASP A 55 -4.00 17.22 -11.78
C ASP A 55 -4.47 15.75 -11.85
N ASP A 56 -5.79 15.55 -11.84
CA ASP A 56 -6.43 14.22 -11.92
C ASP A 56 -6.02 13.44 -13.19
N GLN A 57 -5.84 14.13 -14.32
CA GLN A 57 -5.47 13.51 -15.58
C GLN A 57 -4.05 12.91 -15.52
N ARG A 58 -3.12 13.60 -14.86
CA ARG A 58 -1.77 13.10 -14.60
C ARG A 58 -1.81 11.82 -13.77
N LEU A 59 -2.61 11.77 -12.70
CA LEU A 59 -2.77 10.55 -11.90
C LEU A 59 -3.29 9.39 -12.74
N SER A 60 -4.33 9.64 -13.54
CA SER A 60 -4.88 8.64 -14.47
C SER A 60 -3.85 8.12 -15.47
N ASN A 61 -3.02 9.00 -16.02
CA ASN A 61 -1.95 8.64 -16.96
C ASN A 61 -0.85 7.80 -16.28
N ILE A 62 -0.53 8.07 -15.02
CA ILE A 62 0.49 7.34 -14.27
C ILE A 62 0.08 5.87 -14.06
N VAL A 63 -1.19 5.60 -13.75
CA VAL A 63 -1.66 4.25 -13.39
C VAL A 63 -2.54 3.58 -14.45
N GLY A 64 -2.84 4.27 -15.56
CA GLY A 64 -3.67 3.75 -16.65
C GLY A 64 -5.15 3.56 -16.29
N THR A 65 -5.63 4.16 -15.21
CA THR A 65 -7.00 3.99 -14.72
C THR A 65 -7.46 5.20 -13.91
N ARG A 66 -8.77 5.48 -13.88
CA ARG A 66 -9.39 6.54 -13.04
C ARG A 66 -9.70 6.08 -11.60
N ARG A 67 -9.32 4.85 -11.23
CA ARG A 67 -9.62 4.27 -9.91
C ARG A 67 -8.63 4.69 -8.81
N HIS A 68 -7.74 5.65 -9.06
CA HIS A 68 -6.71 6.09 -8.10
C HIS A 68 -7.25 6.91 -6.92
N GLN A 69 -8.50 7.41 -6.97
CA GLN A 69 -9.12 8.17 -5.87
C GLN A 69 -8.31 9.42 -5.47
N GLY A 70 -7.62 10.05 -6.42
CA GLY A 70 -6.77 11.21 -6.16
C GLY A 70 -5.41 10.93 -5.50
N VAL A 71 -4.96 9.67 -5.38
CA VAL A 71 -3.66 9.34 -4.76
C VAL A 71 -2.94 8.23 -5.53
N VAL A 72 -1.66 8.45 -5.81
CA VAL A 72 -0.73 7.45 -6.36
C VAL A 72 0.60 7.52 -5.62
N ALA A 73 1.20 6.39 -5.28
CA ALA A 73 2.54 6.33 -4.71
C ALA A 73 3.47 5.54 -5.62
N LYS A 74 4.70 6.02 -5.76
CA LYS A 74 5.80 5.30 -6.38
C LYS A 74 6.61 4.64 -5.26
N ALA A 75 6.63 3.32 -5.23
CA ALA A 75 7.27 2.57 -4.15
C ALA A 75 8.12 1.41 -4.68
N GLY A 76 9.21 1.11 -3.98
CA GLY A 76 10.06 -0.05 -4.24
C GLY A 76 9.34 -1.38 -4.00
N GLU A 77 9.97 -2.47 -4.44
CA GLU A 77 9.51 -3.81 -4.11
C GLU A 77 9.65 -4.11 -2.62
N LEU A 78 8.72 -4.92 -2.11
CA LEU A 78 8.84 -5.48 -0.77
C LEU A 78 9.63 -6.77 -0.85
N SER A 79 10.47 -6.99 0.16
CA SER A 79 11.08 -8.29 0.38
C SER A 79 10.03 -9.19 1.05
N LEU A 80 9.68 -10.29 0.41
CA LEU A 80 8.88 -11.35 1.03
C LEU A 80 9.82 -12.36 1.67
N ALA A 81 9.37 -12.98 2.77
CA ALA A 81 10.05 -14.14 3.34
C ALA A 81 10.24 -15.22 2.26
N ARG A 82 11.40 -15.87 2.24
CA ARG A 82 11.75 -16.83 1.17
C ARG A 82 11.12 -18.19 1.41
N ASN A 83 10.92 -18.57 2.66
CA ASN A 83 10.36 -19.86 3.06
C ASN A 83 9.60 -19.74 4.40
N LEU A 84 8.93 -20.83 4.79
CA LEU A 84 8.11 -20.89 6.00
C LEU A 84 8.96 -20.83 7.27
N ASP A 85 10.11 -21.50 7.31
CA ASP A 85 10.96 -21.53 8.50
C ASP A 85 11.45 -20.13 8.86
N GLU A 86 11.91 -19.35 7.87
CA GLU A 86 12.32 -17.94 8.04
C GLU A 86 11.17 -17.07 8.59
N LEU A 87 9.93 -17.36 8.19
CA LEU A 87 8.76 -16.61 8.67
C LEU A 87 8.40 -17.00 10.11
N LEU A 88 8.48 -18.28 10.46
CA LEU A 88 8.17 -18.76 11.81
C LEU A 88 9.23 -18.33 12.82
N ASP A 89 10.51 -18.35 12.43
CA ASP A 89 11.63 -17.91 13.27
C ASP A 89 11.57 -16.41 13.60
N ALA A 90 10.86 -15.61 12.79
CA ALA A 90 10.69 -14.17 12.98
C ALA A 90 9.48 -13.80 13.88
N ILE A 91 8.64 -14.76 14.28
CA ILE A 91 7.44 -14.50 15.09
C ILE A 91 7.75 -14.74 16.57
N ASP A 92 7.57 -13.68 17.37
CA ASP A 92 7.58 -13.80 18.83
C ASP A 92 6.23 -14.35 19.33
N GLY A 93 6.28 -15.45 20.08
CA GLY A 93 5.09 -16.08 20.69
C GLY A 93 4.40 -17.11 19.79
N PRO A 94 3.18 -17.57 20.15
CA PRO A 94 2.48 -18.60 19.40
C PRO A 94 2.03 -18.05 18.03
N PRO A 95 2.49 -18.63 16.90
CA PRO A 95 2.16 -18.12 15.58
C PRO A 95 0.68 -18.38 15.25
N MET A 96 0.00 -17.36 14.73
CA MET A 96 -1.34 -17.49 14.15
C MET A 96 -1.22 -17.56 12.62
N LEU A 97 -1.57 -18.71 12.04
CA LEU A 97 -1.42 -18.97 10.61
C LEU A 97 -2.77 -19.18 9.94
N LEU A 98 -2.92 -18.62 8.74
CA LEU A 98 -4.03 -18.90 7.82
C LEU A 98 -3.51 -19.73 6.65
N ILE A 99 -4.04 -20.95 6.48
CA ILE A 99 -3.71 -21.84 5.36
C ILE A 99 -4.87 -21.78 4.37
N LEU A 100 -4.56 -21.41 3.12
CA LEU A 100 -5.51 -21.37 2.01
C LEU A 100 -5.17 -22.48 1.01
N ASP A 101 -5.97 -23.53 0.98
CA ASP A 101 -5.85 -24.62 0.00
C ASP A 101 -6.91 -24.47 -1.09
N GLY A 102 -6.49 -24.47 -2.37
CA GLY A 102 -7.41 -24.42 -3.51
C GLY A 102 -8.07 -23.05 -3.80
N ILE A 103 -7.63 -21.94 -3.19
CA ILE A 103 -8.14 -20.60 -3.54
C ILE A 103 -7.55 -20.14 -4.88
N THR A 104 -8.42 -19.89 -5.87
CA THR A 104 -8.03 -19.48 -7.22
C THR A 104 -8.56 -18.11 -7.63
N ASP A 105 -9.65 -17.64 -7.01
CA ASP A 105 -10.22 -16.32 -7.25
C ASP A 105 -9.46 -15.24 -6.45
N PRO A 106 -8.83 -14.24 -7.10
CA PRO A 106 -8.16 -13.12 -6.42
C PRO A 106 -9.07 -12.34 -5.47
N HIS A 107 -10.38 -12.28 -5.75
CA HIS A 107 -11.34 -11.59 -4.87
C HIS A 107 -11.47 -12.32 -3.53
N ASN A 108 -11.60 -13.65 -3.55
CA ASN A 108 -11.68 -14.47 -2.35
C ASN A 108 -10.36 -14.44 -1.57
N LEU A 109 -9.22 -14.52 -2.28
CA LEU A 109 -7.90 -14.36 -1.65
C LEU A 109 -7.80 -13.02 -0.92
N GLY A 110 -8.20 -11.92 -1.57
CA GLY A 110 -8.20 -10.60 -0.96
C GLY A 110 -9.12 -10.48 0.26
N ALA A 111 -10.29 -11.13 0.23
CA ALA A 111 -11.21 -11.15 1.36
C ALA A 111 -10.62 -11.91 2.57
N CYS A 112 -10.05 -13.09 2.34
CA CYS A 112 -9.37 -13.86 3.38
C CYS A 112 -8.25 -13.07 4.06
N LEU A 113 -7.39 -12.41 3.28
CA LEU A 113 -6.29 -11.61 3.82
C LEU A 113 -6.77 -10.42 4.66
N ARG A 114 -7.86 -9.76 4.26
CA ARG A 114 -8.44 -8.64 5.03
C ARG A 114 -9.02 -9.09 6.37
N VAL A 115 -9.61 -10.28 6.42
CA VAL A 115 -10.13 -10.84 7.68
C VAL A 115 -8.97 -11.24 8.59
N ALA A 116 -7.91 -11.84 8.03
CA ALA A 116 -6.73 -12.23 8.80
C ALA A 116 -5.98 -11.02 9.39
N ASP A 117 -5.83 -9.92 8.65
CA ASP A 117 -5.20 -8.68 9.13
C ASP A 117 -6.02 -7.97 10.24
N GLY A 118 -7.34 -8.20 10.27
CA GLY A 118 -8.25 -7.61 11.25
C GLY A 118 -8.48 -8.46 12.51
N ALA A 119 -7.94 -9.67 12.58
CA ALA A 119 -8.07 -10.60 13.71
C ALA A 119 -7.00 -10.32 14.78
#